data_AF-A0A7W7YDU9-F1
#
_entry.id   AF-A0A7W7YDU9-F1
#
_cell.length_a   1.000
_cell.length_b   1.000
_cell.length_c   1.000
_cell.angle_alpha   90.00
_cell.angle_beta   90.00
_cell.angle_gamma   90.00
#
_symmetry.space_group_name_H-M   'P 1'
#
loop_
_entity.id
_entity.type
_entity.pdbx_description
1 polymer ?
#
loop_
_entity_poly.entity_id
_entity_poly.type
_entity_poly.pdbx_seq_one_letter_code
_entity_poly.pdbx_strand_id
1 'polypeptide(L)'
;MNFSIPRTSCQRSFLLRLSLVMLLSASLLQAEDEYENAPIRYSETEPNDAAQRLERLMAAGKVKIDRTDAWTVLRDVMKQFDIPQESQVMVFSKTSKQNDRISPQTPRVVYFGDNAYVGYCLGGSIEVATVDPKLGPIFYLLDPNEEPSKPLQFQRDNSCLSCHGGPFSPGVPGVIVRSVYPGPEGHPIMSQGSTVVDTTTPFSDRWGGWYVTGRHGNILHRGNVTATEKNDQSIDINFKAGANISNLGKFFDTSPYKRKQSDIVALMVLEHQTSVQNILTKANHTSLRAMHMQTSLQKELGETVTTEPTGSARRIIDHSAEDVVEALLFKDEAALPEGGIEGDPAFQTAFTKNAPQSSDGRSLKDFQLLHRLFKYRCSYMVYSLTFQHLTAPLKQTVLNRLWTILDGKDTTGHFAYLSEKERGHIRRILAETLPGVPDSWKKAVAAK
;
A
#
# COMPACT_ATOMS: atom_id res chain seq x y z
N MET A 1 5.90 80.43 -47.57
CA MET A 1 6.58 80.48 -46.26
C MET A 1 6.10 79.30 -45.44
N ASN A 2 7.04 78.62 -44.77
CA ASN A 2 6.80 77.69 -43.65
C ASN A 2 6.18 76.33 -44.03
N PHE A 3 6.64 75.18 -43.55
CA PHE A 3 7.86 74.71 -42.87
C PHE A 3 7.77 73.18 -43.00
N SER A 4 8.82 72.52 -43.49
CA SER A 4 8.90 71.06 -43.46
C SER A 4 9.16 70.61 -42.02
N ILE A 5 8.30 69.76 -41.46
CA ILE A 5 8.48 69.10 -40.16
C ILE A 5 8.63 67.59 -40.41
N PRO A 6 9.65 66.92 -39.82
CA PRO A 6 9.98 65.53 -40.13
C PRO A 6 9.05 64.54 -39.40
N ARG A 7 8.82 63.39 -40.06
CA ARG A 7 8.11 62.24 -39.51
C ARG A 7 8.87 61.68 -38.30
N THR A 8 8.25 61.73 -37.13
CA THR A 8 8.71 61.01 -35.94
C THR A 8 8.21 59.56 -35.99
N SER A 9 9.15 58.65 -36.23
CA SER A 9 8.99 57.21 -36.04
C SER A 9 9.07 56.87 -34.55
N CYS A 10 7.99 57.01 -33.80
CA CYS A 10 7.98 56.59 -32.40
C CYS A 10 6.56 56.32 -31.91
N GLN A 11 5.90 55.25 -32.38
CA GLN A 11 4.68 54.76 -31.71
C GLN A 11 4.20 53.35 -32.11
N ARG A 12 5.06 52.47 -32.65
CA ARG A 12 4.67 51.08 -33.00
C ARG A 12 5.46 49.96 -32.32
N SER A 13 6.42 50.27 -31.46
CA SER A 13 7.27 49.23 -30.84
C SER A 13 6.99 48.94 -29.36
N PHE A 14 5.99 49.60 -28.74
CA PHE A 14 5.70 49.40 -27.31
C PHE A 14 4.57 48.39 -27.04
N LEU A 15 3.67 48.16 -28.00
CA LEU A 15 2.57 47.20 -27.84
C LEU A 15 2.94 45.76 -28.24
N LEU A 16 4.05 45.55 -28.95
CA LEU A 16 4.51 44.21 -29.34
C LEU A 16 5.44 43.54 -28.31
N ARG A 17 5.96 44.30 -27.33
CA ARG A 17 6.84 43.76 -26.28
C ARG A 17 6.11 43.37 -24.99
N LEU A 18 4.87 43.80 -24.81
CA LEU A 18 4.07 43.42 -23.63
C LEU A 18 3.31 42.10 -23.84
N SER A 19 3.02 41.73 -25.08
CA SER A 19 2.34 40.45 -25.39
C SER A 19 3.28 39.25 -25.41
N LEU A 20 4.60 39.45 -25.53
CA LEU A 20 5.59 38.36 -25.55
C LEU A 20 6.07 37.94 -24.15
N VAL A 21 5.82 38.76 -23.11
CA VAL A 21 6.20 38.43 -21.72
C VAL A 21 5.12 37.60 -21.00
N MET A 22 3.84 37.67 -21.42
CA MET A 22 2.80 36.78 -20.87
C MET A 22 2.73 35.39 -21.53
N LEU A 23 3.34 35.20 -22.70
CA LEU A 23 3.32 33.90 -23.41
C LEU A 23 4.52 33.00 -23.07
N LEU A 24 5.46 33.46 -22.23
CA LEU A 24 6.64 32.69 -21.81
C LEU A 24 6.63 32.26 -20.33
N SER A 25 5.51 32.43 -19.61
CA SER A 25 5.41 32.04 -18.20
C SER A 25 4.38 30.94 -17.93
N ALA A 26 3.77 30.37 -18.98
CA ALA A 26 3.09 29.09 -18.89
C ALA A 26 4.09 27.95 -19.12
N SER A 27 5.23 27.99 -18.41
CA SER A 27 5.83 26.74 -18.00
C SER A 27 4.74 26.03 -17.23
N LEU A 28 4.25 24.90 -17.75
CA LEU A 28 3.58 23.92 -16.93
C LEU A 28 4.57 23.60 -15.81
N LEU A 29 4.49 24.32 -14.69
CA LEU A 29 4.90 23.82 -13.40
C LEU A 29 4.00 22.61 -13.19
N GLN A 30 4.37 21.46 -13.75
CA GLN A 30 4.00 20.22 -13.12
C GLN A 30 4.59 20.37 -11.73
N ALA A 31 3.71 20.60 -10.75
CA ALA A 31 4.09 20.51 -9.35
C ALA A 31 4.77 19.15 -9.22
N GLU A 32 6.06 19.17 -8.97
CA GLU A 32 6.84 17.98 -8.74
C GLU A 32 6.19 17.22 -7.58
N ASP A 33 6.04 15.90 -7.73
CA ASP A 33 5.35 15.10 -6.71
C ASP A 33 5.98 15.35 -5.33
N GLU A 34 5.15 15.46 -4.28
CA GLU A 34 5.61 15.88 -2.95
C GLU A 34 6.72 14.98 -2.38
N TYR A 35 6.78 13.71 -2.79
CA TYR A 35 7.77 12.74 -2.35
C TYR A 35 9.14 12.90 -3.03
N GLU A 36 9.24 13.64 -4.14
CA GLU A 36 10.53 13.98 -4.75
C GLU A 36 11.19 15.21 -4.11
N ASN A 37 10.41 16.00 -3.37
CA ASN A 37 10.90 17.18 -2.67
C ASN A 37 11.64 16.82 -1.36
N ALA A 38 12.44 17.77 -0.87
CA ALA A 38 13.02 17.68 0.47
C ALA A 38 11.91 17.59 1.56
N PRO A 39 12.11 16.80 2.63
CA PRO A 39 13.32 16.07 3.00
C PRO A 39 13.36 14.61 2.49
N ILE A 40 12.42 14.22 1.61
CA ILE A 40 12.23 12.83 1.19
C ILE A 40 13.18 12.49 0.04
N ARG A 41 13.12 13.26 -1.07
CA ARG A 41 13.94 13.05 -2.28
C ARG A 41 13.94 11.60 -2.73
N TYR A 42 12.76 11.06 -3.00
CA TYR A 42 12.54 9.62 -3.19
C TYR A 42 13.41 9.00 -4.29
N SER A 43 13.51 9.63 -5.46
CA SER A 43 14.30 9.11 -6.57
C SER A 43 15.81 9.26 -6.34
N GLU A 44 16.24 10.35 -5.71
CA GLU A 44 17.66 10.63 -5.45
C GLU A 44 18.24 9.87 -4.24
N THR A 45 17.39 9.49 -3.26
CA THR A 45 17.84 8.84 -2.04
C THR A 45 18.09 7.34 -2.28
N GLU A 46 19.26 6.86 -1.86
CA GLU A 46 19.58 5.43 -1.87
C GLU A 46 18.68 4.67 -0.87
N PRO A 47 17.90 3.66 -1.31
CA PRO A 47 17.02 2.91 -0.42
C PRO A 47 17.79 2.04 0.59
N ASN A 48 17.25 1.92 1.80
CA ASN A 48 17.68 1.03 2.86
C ASN A 48 16.60 -0.01 3.18
N ASP A 49 16.25 -0.82 2.18
CA ASP A 49 15.20 -1.83 2.27
C ASP A 49 15.73 -3.27 2.15
N ALA A 50 14.82 -4.23 2.12
CA ALA A 50 15.18 -5.65 2.05
C ALA A 50 15.83 -6.03 0.71
N ALA A 51 15.44 -5.41 -0.41
CA ALA A 51 16.01 -5.69 -1.72
C ALA A 51 17.48 -5.25 -1.78
N GLN A 52 17.79 -4.02 -1.35
CA GLN A 52 19.16 -3.51 -1.30
C GLN A 52 20.04 -4.29 -0.30
N ARG A 53 19.48 -4.73 0.83
CA ARG A 53 20.19 -5.64 1.75
C ARG A 53 20.51 -6.98 1.09
N LEU A 54 19.54 -7.58 0.39
CA LEU A 54 19.74 -8.85 -0.30
C LEU A 54 20.78 -8.75 -1.41
N GLU A 55 20.76 -7.68 -2.21
CA GLU A 55 21.78 -7.38 -3.22
C GLU A 55 23.19 -7.35 -2.60
N ARG A 56 23.38 -6.63 -1.49
CA ARG A 56 24.66 -6.58 -0.77
C ARG A 56 25.08 -7.96 -0.24
N LEU A 57 24.14 -8.76 0.27
CA LEU A 57 24.43 -10.11 0.76
C LEU A 57 24.81 -11.08 -0.38
N MET A 58 24.18 -10.97 -1.55
CA MET A 58 24.54 -11.72 -2.74
C MET A 58 25.92 -11.32 -3.25
N ALA A 59 26.22 -10.02 -3.35
CA ALA A 59 27.52 -9.51 -3.77
C ALA A 59 28.65 -9.93 -2.82
N ALA A 60 28.36 -10.04 -1.51
CA ALA A 60 29.30 -10.52 -0.51
C ALA A 60 29.43 -12.06 -0.45
N GLY A 61 28.70 -12.81 -1.29
CA GLY A 61 28.69 -14.28 -1.30
C GLY A 61 28.04 -14.92 -0.06
N LYS A 62 27.32 -14.14 0.76
CA LYS A 62 26.65 -14.61 1.99
C LYS A 62 25.31 -15.28 1.72
N VAL A 63 24.66 -14.91 0.61
CA VAL A 63 23.42 -15.50 0.12
C VAL A 63 23.63 -15.94 -1.31
N LYS A 64 23.18 -17.15 -1.64
CA LYS A 64 23.15 -17.67 -3.01
C LYS A 64 21.70 -17.96 -3.38
N ILE A 65 21.26 -17.40 -4.50
CA ILE A 65 19.97 -17.68 -5.11
C ILE A 65 20.16 -18.78 -6.14
N ASP A 66 19.34 -19.82 -6.07
CA ASP A 66 19.30 -20.85 -7.10
C ASP A 66 18.64 -20.30 -8.37
N ARG A 67 19.37 -20.36 -9.49
CA ARG A 67 18.99 -19.81 -10.80
C ARG A 67 18.62 -20.89 -11.81
N THR A 68 18.21 -22.07 -11.33
CA THR A 68 17.80 -23.20 -12.19
C THR A 68 16.64 -22.82 -13.12
N ASP A 69 15.66 -22.08 -12.59
CA ASP A 69 14.53 -21.56 -13.34
C ASP A 69 13.89 -20.38 -12.59
N ALA A 70 12.98 -19.65 -13.25
CA ALA A 70 12.35 -18.46 -12.67
C ALA A 70 11.50 -18.73 -11.41
N TRP A 71 10.85 -19.90 -11.30
CA TRP A 71 10.12 -20.27 -10.09
C TRP A 71 11.05 -20.56 -8.92
N THR A 72 12.21 -21.13 -9.21
CA THR A 72 13.27 -21.40 -8.23
C THR A 72 13.89 -20.10 -7.73
N VAL A 73 14.18 -19.14 -8.62
CA VAL A 73 14.59 -17.77 -8.24
C VAL A 73 13.53 -17.11 -7.36
N LEU A 74 12.28 -17.11 -7.81
CA LEU A 74 11.15 -16.52 -7.08
C LEU A 74 11.01 -17.11 -5.67
N ARG A 75 11.07 -18.44 -5.53
CA ARG A 75 11.02 -19.12 -4.22
C ARG A 75 12.13 -18.66 -3.29
N ASP A 76 13.36 -18.60 -3.79
CA ASP A 76 14.52 -18.22 -2.99
C ASP A 76 14.47 -16.73 -2.60
N VAL A 77 14.01 -15.84 -3.49
CA VAL A 77 13.75 -14.43 -3.18
C VAL A 77 12.67 -14.29 -2.11
N MET A 78 11.53 -14.98 -2.24
CA MET A 78 10.46 -14.97 -1.23
C MET A 78 10.96 -15.42 0.14
N LYS A 79 11.84 -16.43 0.18
CA LYS A 79 12.46 -16.90 1.42
C LYS A 79 13.32 -15.82 2.09
N GLN A 80 14.06 -15.02 1.33
CA GLN A 80 14.88 -13.93 1.87
C GLN A 80 14.04 -12.75 2.39
N PHE A 81 12.79 -12.64 1.94
CA PHE A 81 11.85 -11.60 2.36
C PHE A 81 10.80 -12.09 3.35
N ASP A 82 10.93 -13.31 3.87
CA ASP A 82 9.98 -13.95 4.79
C ASP A 82 8.54 -13.99 4.26
N ILE A 83 8.38 -14.17 2.95
CA ILE A 83 7.07 -14.24 2.28
C ILE A 83 6.58 -15.70 2.27
N PRO A 84 5.43 -16.02 2.90
CA PRO A 84 4.85 -17.35 2.80
C PRO A 84 4.24 -17.56 1.42
N GLN A 85 4.52 -18.71 0.80
CA GLN A 85 3.92 -19.09 -0.49
C GLN A 85 2.37 -19.15 -0.41
N GLU A 86 1.83 -19.40 0.79
CA GLU A 86 0.39 -19.48 1.06
C GLU A 86 -0.31 -18.14 0.87
N SER A 87 0.41 -17.01 0.88
CA SER A 87 -0.16 -15.68 0.62
C SER A 87 -0.51 -15.46 -0.86
N GLN A 88 -0.36 -16.47 -1.72
CA GLN A 88 -0.54 -16.32 -3.15
C GLN A 88 -1.94 -15.84 -3.49
N VAL A 89 -2.00 -14.77 -4.28
CA VAL A 89 -3.21 -14.28 -4.96
C VAL A 89 -2.92 -14.09 -6.45
N MET A 90 -3.95 -14.13 -7.28
CA MET A 90 -3.83 -14.14 -8.74
C MET A 90 -4.62 -13.00 -9.37
N VAL A 91 -3.95 -12.23 -10.22
CA VAL A 91 -4.50 -11.09 -10.97
C VAL A 91 -4.52 -11.46 -12.44
N PHE A 92 -5.69 -11.35 -13.08
CA PHE A 92 -5.82 -11.53 -14.52
C PHE A 92 -6.09 -10.23 -15.27
N SER A 93 -6.38 -9.13 -14.57
CA SER A 93 -6.50 -7.82 -15.21
C SER A 93 -5.15 -7.29 -15.64
N LYS A 94 -5.14 -6.62 -16.79
CA LYS A 94 -3.98 -5.95 -17.40
C LYS A 94 -3.71 -4.60 -16.73
N THR A 95 -3.41 -4.64 -15.44
CA THR A 95 -3.18 -3.47 -14.56
C THR A 95 -1.75 -3.42 -14.02
N SER A 96 -0.81 -4.15 -14.63
CA SER A 96 0.62 -4.14 -14.31
C SER A 96 1.45 -3.51 -15.43
N LYS A 97 2.72 -3.22 -15.13
CA LYS A 97 3.75 -2.93 -16.12
C LYS A 97 3.91 -4.03 -17.17
N GLN A 98 3.74 -5.29 -16.78
CA GLN A 98 3.84 -6.44 -17.69
C GLN A 98 2.47 -6.82 -18.29
N ASN A 99 1.61 -5.84 -18.60
CA ASN A 99 0.23 -6.05 -19.09
C ASN A 99 0.14 -7.00 -20.31
N ASP A 100 1.13 -7.02 -21.19
CA ASP A 100 1.16 -7.88 -22.38
C ASP A 100 1.30 -9.37 -22.04
N ARG A 101 1.74 -9.70 -20.82
CA ARG A 101 1.89 -11.08 -20.33
C ARG A 101 0.71 -11.56 -19.48
N ILE A 102 -0.19 -10.65 -19.13
CA ILE A 102 -1.32 -10.93 -18.23
C ILE A 102 -2.59 -11.08 -19.06
N SER A 103 -3.35 -12.14 -18.78
CA SER A 103 -4.68 -12.39 -19.34
C SER A 103 -5.48 -13.28 -18.38
N PRO A 104 -6.79 -13.46 -18.58
CA PRO A 104 -7.56 -14.51 -17.91
C PRO A 104 -6.92 -15.89 -18.02
N GLN A 105 -6.27 -16.21 -19.15
CA GLN A 105 -5.63 -17.51 -19.37
C GLN A 105 -4.22 -17.63 -18.77
N THR A 106 -3.56 -16.50 -18.51
CA THR A 106 -2.20 -16.43 -17.95
C THR A 106 -2.12 -15.37 -16.84
N PRO A 107 -2.80 -15.59 -15.69
CA PRO A 107 -2.78 -14.63 -14.61
C PRO A 107 -1.37 -14.42 -14.04
N ARG A 108 -1.13 -13.21 -13.56
CA ARG A 108 0.01 -12.87 -12.70
C ARG A 108 -0.24 -13.40 -11.29
N VAL A 109 0.77 -13.96 -10.65
CA VAL A 109 0.75 -14.24 -9.21
C VAL A 109 1.33 -13.07 -8.43
N VAL A 110 0.80 -12.82 -7.23
CA VAL A 110 1.33 -11.91 -6.23
C VAL A 110 1.41 -12.66 -4.90
N TYR A 111 2.55 -12.53 -4.23
CA TYR A 111 2.81 -13.01 -2.89
C TYR A 111 3.18 -11.81 -2.00
N PHE A 112 2.89 -11.90 -0.72
CA PHE A 112 3.12 -10.82 0.22
C PHE A 112 3.49 -11.37 1.60
N GLY A 113 4.43 -10.71 2.23
CA GLY A 113 4.72 -10.82 3.65
C GLY A 113 4.47 -9.46 4.31
N ASP A 114 4.86 -9.34 5.57
CA ASP A 114 4.57 -8.13 6.36
C ASP A 114 5.25 -6.86 5.81
N ASN A 115 6.41 -6.97 5.13
CA ASN A 115 7.21 -5.82 4.66
C ASN A 115 7.66 -5.91 3.20
N ALA A 116 7.16 -6.89 2.44
CA ALA A 116 7.57 -7.14 1.07
C ALA A 116 6.48 -7.81 0.24
N TYR A 117 6.48 -7.53 -1.06
CA TYR A 117 5.55 -8.06 -2.04
C TYR A 117 6.35 -8.53 -3.25
N VAL A 118 5.99 -9.69 -3.80
CA VAL A 118 6.64 -10.23 -5.00
C VAL A 118 5.58 -10.69 -5.99
N GLY A 119 5.66 -10.22 -7.23
CA GLY A 119 4.79 -10.61 -8.32
C GLY A 119 5.56 -11.31 -9.44
N TYR A 120 4.89 -12.23 -10.14
CA TYR A 120 5.48 -12.91 -11.29
C TYR A 120 4.44 -13.17 -12.38
N CYS A 121 4.78 -12.79 -13.61
CA CYS A 121 4.06 -13.15 -14.82
C CYS A 121 4.82 -14.29 -15.50
N LEU A 122 4.14 -15.30 -16.03
CA LEU A 122 4.81 -16.41 -16.72
C LEU A 122 5.74 -15.89 -17.84
N GLY A 123 7.02 -16.27 -17.77
CA GLY A 123 8.05 -15.85 -18.71
C GLY A 123 8.43 -14.37 -18.66
N GLY A 124 7.99 -13.63 -17.64
CA GLY A 124 8.33 -12.22 -17.40
C GLY A 124 9.39 -12.02 -16.34
N SER A 125 9.58 -10.76 -15.94
CA SER A 125 10.39 -10.37 -14.79
C SER A 125 9.64 -10.61 -13.48
N ILE A 126 10.39 -10.78 -12.40
CA ILE A 126 9.87 -10.76 -11.04
C ILE A 126 9.72 -9.29 -10.62
N GLU A 127 8.51 -8.90 -10.27
CA GLU A 127 8.20 -7.58 -9.73
C GLU A 127 8.36 -7.62 -8.21
N VAL A 128 9.12 -6.69 -7.63
CA VAL A 128 9.40 -6.67 -6.19
C VAL A 128 9.05 -5.31 -5.62
N ALA A 129 8.32 -5.30 -4.51
CA ALA A 129 8.14 -4.11 -3.69
C ALA A 129 8.59 -4.39 -2.26
N THR A 130 9.55 -3.61 -1.76
CA THR A 130 10.06 -3.71 -0.39
C THR A 130 9.89 -2.38 0.33
N VAL A 131 9.71 -2.42 1.65
CA VAL A 131 9.47 -1.20 2.44
C VAL A 131 10.78 -0.64 2.98
N ASP A 132 11.04 0.63 2.67
CA ASP A 132 12.07 1.46 3.31
C ASP A 132 11.47 2.24 4.50
N PRO A 133 12.18 2.33 5.65
CA PRO A 133 11.71 3.06 6.84
C PRO A 133 11.35 4.54 6.62
N LYS A 134 12.05 5.23 5.71
CA LYS A 134 11.89 6.66 5.42
C LYS A 134 11.11 6.88 4.13
N LEU A 135 11.50 6.21 3.06
CA LEU A 135 10.98 6.42 1.71
C LEU A 135 9.62 5.75 1.49
N GLY A 136 9.27 4.74 2.28
CA GLY A 136 8.06 3.93 2.06
C GLY A 136 8.33 2.77 1.09
N PRO A 137 7.31 2.25 0.39
CA PRO A 137 7.48 1.20 -0.61
C PRO A 137 8.45 1.62 -1.72
N ILE A 138 9.37 0.72 -2.09
CA ILE A 138 10.32 0.84 -3.20
C ILE A 138 10.07 -0.27 -4.19
N PHE A 139 10.07 0.07 -5.48
CA PHE A 139 9.66 -0.83 -6.57
C PHE A 139 10.84 -1.21 -7.46
N TYR A 140 10.97 -2.51 -7.70
CA TYR A 140 12.05 -3.09 -8.49
C TYR A 140 11.53 -4.11 -9.50
N LEU A 141 12.32 -4.29 -10.56
CA LEU A 141 12.26 -5.46 -11.42
C LEU A 141 13.52 -6.29 -11.20
N LEU A 142 13.33 -7.60 -11.14
CA LEU A 142 14.40 -8.59 -11.13
C LEU A 142 14.19 -9.52 -12.32
N ASP A 143 15.18 -9.60 -13.22
CA ASP A 143 15.14 -10.58 -14.31
C ASP A 143 15.60 -11.97 -13.80
N PRO A 144 14.70 -12.96 -13.69
CA PRO A 144 15.10 -14.29 -13.24
C PRO A 144 15.97 -15.04 -14.26
N ASN A 145 15.99 -14.62 -15.52
CA ASN A 145 16.72 -15.25 -16.62
C ASN A 145 17.99 -14.50 -17.00
N GLU A 146 18.42 -13.55 -16.17
CA GLU A 146 19.69 -12.84 -16.33
C GLU A 146 20.84 -13.84 -16.55
N GLU A 147 21.89 -13.45 -17.25
CA GLU A 147 23.01 -14.35 -17.54
C GLU A 147 23.67 -14.87 -16.25
N PRO A 148 23.99 -16.17 -16.13
CA PRO A 148 24.59 -16.72 -14.91
C PRO A 148 25.91 -16.06 -14.48
N SER A 149 26.65 -15.49 -15.44
CA SER A 149 27.89 -14.73 -15.21
C SER A 149 27.66 -13.33 -14.62
N LYS A 150 26.45 -12.77 -14.78
CA LYS A 150 26.06 -11.45 -14.25
C LYS A 150 25.36 -11.61 -12.90
N PRO A 151 25.55 -10.66 -11.96
CA PRO A 151 24.81 -10.68 -10.71
C PRO A 151 23.33 -10.41 -10.97
N LEU A 152 22.46 -11.04 -10.17
CA LEU A 152 21.06 -10.65 -10.09
C LEU A 152 20.96 -9.23 -9.51
N GLN A 153 20.17 -8.37 -10.15
CA GLN A 153 19.99 -6.97 -9.76
C GLN A 153 18.51 -6.61 -9.63
N PHE A 154 18.17 -5.93 -8.54
CA PHE A 154 16.90 -5.26 -8.31
C PHE A 154 16.95 -3.89 -8.97
N GLN A 155 16.42 -3.80 -10.18
CA GLN A 155 16.47 -2.58 -10.98
C GLN A 155 15.29 -1.66 -10.62
N ARG A 156 15.59 -0.43 -10.19
CA ARG A 156 14.57 0.62 -10.04
C ARG A 156 14.15 1.14 -11.40
N ASP A 157 12.85 1.33 -11.59
CA ASP A 157 12.33 1.97 -12.78
C ASP A 157 11.26 3.00 -12.39
N ASN A 158 11.49 4.26 -12.79
CA ASN A 158 10.60 5.38 -12.46
C ASN A 158 9.22 5.24 -13.10
N SER A 159 9.06 4.45 -14.18
CA SER A 159 7.75 4.13 -14.75
C SER A 159 6.80 3.46 -13.75
N CYS A 160 7.31 2.78 -12.72
CA CYS A 160 6.49 2.20 -11.66
C CYS A 160 5.70 3.29 -10.90
N LEU A 161 6.28 4.49 -10.72
CA LEU A 161 5.66 5.60 -10.02
C LEU A 161 4.49 6.22 -10.79
N SER A 162 4.38 6.00 -12.10
CA SER A 162 3.20 6.45 -12.87
C SER A 162 1.88 5.94 -12.28
N CYS A 163 1.90 4.73 -11.69
CA CYS A 163 0.77 4.14 -10.99
C CYS A 163 0.94 4.21 -9.47
N HIS A 164 2.15 3.93 -8.96
CA HIS A 164 2.42 3.78 -7.54
C HIS A 164 2.69 5.10 -6.79
N GLY A 165 2.99 6.20 -7.48
CA GLY A 165 3.05 7.56 -6.92
C GLY A 165 1.99 8.50 -7.52
N GLY A 166 1.14 7.96 -8.40
CA GLY A 166 0.15 8.72 -9.15
C GLY A 166 -1.26 8.68 -8.54
N PRO A 167 -2.33 8.67 -9.36
CA PRO A 167 -3.70 8.91 -8.91
C PRO A 167 -4.26 7.85 -7.93
N PHE A 168 -3.65 6.67 -7.87
CA PHE A 168 -4.08 5.58 -6.97
C PHE A 168 -3.38 5.58 -5.61
N SER A 169 -2.35 6.41 -5.44
CA SER A 169 -1.66 6.65 -4.17
C SER A 169 -1.21 8.12 -4.13
N PRO A 170 -2.16 9.06 -4.00
CA PRO A 170 -1.85 10.47 -4.18
C PRO A 170 -0.89 10.99 -3.10
N GLY A 171 0.20 11.61 -3.55
CA GLY A 171 1.16 12.33 -2.71
C GLY A 171 2.24 11.47 -2.05
N VAL A 172 2.19 10.13 -2.19
CA VAL A 172 3.24 9.21 -1.72
C VAL A 172 3.38 7.96 -2.59
N PRO A 173 4.59 7.37 -2.70
CA PRO A 173 4.76 6.02 -3.22
C PRO A 173 3.98 5.02 -2.37
N GLY A 174 3.16 4.20 -3.00
CA GLY A 174 2.24 3.29 -2.32
C GLY A 174 1.97 2.01 -3.09
N VAL A 175 1.63 0.95 -2.35
CA VAL A 175 1.22 -0.35 -2.90
C VAL A 175 -0.30 -0.38 -3.07
N ILE A 176 -0.79 -0.96 -4.17
CA ILE A 176 -2.19 -0.82 -4.56
C ILE A 176 -2.84 -2.16 -4.86
N VAL A 177 -4.06 -2.36 -4.36
CA VAL A 177 -5.00 -3.37 -4.83
C VAL A 177 -6.13 -2.64 -5.54
N ARG A 178 -6.39 -3.01 -6.79
CA ARG A 178 -7.45 -2.38 -7.60
C ARG A 178 -8.49 -3.40 -8.02
N SER A 179 -9.75 -3.03 -7.85
CA SER A 179 -10.91 -3.71 -8.41
C SER A 179 -11.36 -2.94 -9.66
N VAL A 180 -11.50 -3.65 -10.77
CA VAL A 180 -11.89 -3.11 -12.08
C VAL A 180 -13.06 -3.91 -12.67
N TYR A 181 -13.61 -3.45 -13.80
CA TYR A 181 -14.46 -4.29 -14.66
C TYR A 181 -13.61 -4.79 -15.82
N PRO A 182 -13.06 -6.01 -15.78
CA PRO A 182 -12.19 -6.50 -16.83
C PRO A 182 -13.00 -7.02 -18.02
N GLY A 183 -12.61 -6.63 -19.24
CA GLY A 183 -13.10 -7.24 -20.48
C GLY A 183 -12.63 -8.70 -20.65
N PRO A 184 -13.05 -9.40 -21.73
CA PRO A 184 -12.71 -10.80 -21.97
C PRO A 184 -11.20 -11.09 -22.06
N GLU A 185 -10.40 -10.10 -22.44
CA GLU A 185 -8.94 -10.15 -22.56
C GLU A 185 -8.22 -9.61 -21.31
N GLY A 186 -8.96 -9.23 -20.27
CA GLY A 186 -8.43 -8.69 -19.02
C GLY A 186 -8.16 -7.18 -19.01
N HIS A 187 -8.43 -6.45 -20.10
CA HIS A 187 -8.33 -4.99 -20.11
C HIS A 187 -9.42 -4.35 -19.24
N PRO A 188 -9.11 -3.39 -18.36
CA PRO A 188 -10.14 -2.64 -17.64
C PRO A 188 -11.04 -1.87 -18.62
N ILE A 189 -12.35 -2.01 -18.47
CA ILE A 189 -13.35 -1.20 -19.19
C ILE A 189 -13.40 0.17 -18.51
N MET A 190 -12.76 1.16 -19.13
CA MET A 190 -12.50 2.47 -18.51
C MET A 190 -13.79 3.25 -18.18
N SER A 191 -14.85 3.08 -18.97
CA SER A 191 -16.16 3.72 -18.75
C SER A 191 -16.80 3.35 -17.42
N GLN A 192 -16.46 2.17 -16.86
CA GLN A 192 -16.99 1.67 -15.60
C GLN A 192 -16.16 2.10 -14.39
N GLY A 193 -15.05 2.81 -14.61
CA GLY A 193 -14.14 3.24 -13.57
C GLY A 193 -13.40 2.10 -12.86
N SER A 194 -12.86 2.41 -11.69
CA SER A 194 -12.07 1.48 -10.88
C SER A 194 -12.07 1.90 -9.42
N THR A 195 -11.92 0.93 -8.52
CA THR A 195 -11.86 1.14 -7.08
C THR A 195 -10.48 0.73 -6.56
N VAL A 196 -9.79 1.61 -5.83
CA VAL A 196 -8.66 1.20 -4.98
C VAL A 196 -9.27 0.55 -3.74
N VAL A 197 -8.97 -0.71 -3.50
CA VAL A 197 -9.62 -1.51 -2.47
C VAL A 197 -8.87 -1.38 -1.15
N ASP A 198 -9.62 -1.14 -0.09
CA ASP A 198 -9.12 -1.09 1.29
C ASP A 198 -10.08 -1.81 2.25
N THR A 199 -9.94 -1.59 3.55
CA THR A 199 -10.78 -2.24 4.58
C THR A 199 -12.23 -1.71 4.60
N THR A 200 -12.47 -0.50 4.11
CA THR A 200 -13.80 0.16 4.10
C THR A 200 -14.62 -0.16 2.85
N THR A 201 -13.97 -0.73 1.83
CA THR A 201 -14.61 -1.06 0.55
C THR A 201 -15.70 -2.13 0.74
N PRO A 202 -16.94 -1.89 0.28
CA PRO A 202 -18.00 -2.90 0.35
C PRO A 202 -17.62 -4.21 -0.34
N PHE A 203 -18.05 -5.35 0.20
CA PHE A 203 -17.73 -6.67 -0.36
C PHE A 203 -18.12 -6.81 -1.85
N SER A 204 -19.22 -6.18 -2.27
CA SER A 204 -19.69 -6.16 -3.66
C SER A 204 -18.78 -5.44 -4.64
N ASP A 205 -17.91 -4.57 -4.14
CA ASP A 205 -17.03 -3.77 -4.97
C ASP A 205 -15.63 -4.39 -5.12
N ARG A 206 -15.39 -5.52 -4.45
CA ARG A 206 -14.07 -6.18 -4.40
C ARG A 206 -13.79 -7.11 -5.58
N TRP A 207 -12.49 -7.23 -5.85
CA TRP A 207 -11.79 -8.25 -6.65
C TRP A 207 -12.04 -8.32 -8.14
N GLY A 208 -12.61 -7.29 -8.76
CA GLY A 208 -12.75 -7.27 -10.20
C GLY A 208 -11.36 -7.26 -10.88
N GLY A 209 -11.09 -8.24 -11.75
CA GLY A 209 -9.75 -8.47 -12.30
C GLY A 209 -8.87 -9.48 -11.54
N TRP A 210 -9.38 -10.04 -10.44
CA TRP A 210 -8.69 -11.03 -9.61
C TRP A 210 -9.40 -12.37 -9.65
N TYR A 211 -8.63 -13.44 -9.57
CA TYR A 211 -9.16 -14.76 -9.23
C TYR A 211 -9.34 -14.86 -7.72
N VAL A 212 -10.41 -15.51 -7.27
CA VAL A 212 -10.81 -15.61 -5.87
C VAL A 212 -11.24 -17.05 -5.59
N THR A 213 -10.56 -17.73 -4.69
CA THR A 213 -10.95 -19.04 -4.20
C THR A 213 -11.34 -18.97 -2.73
N GLY A 214 -12.45 -19.59 -2.38
CA GLY A 214 -13.00 -19.58 -1.03
C GLY A 214 -14.53 -19.60 -1.06
N ARG A 215 -15.14 -19.57 0.12
CA ARG A 215 -16.60 -19.51 0.30
C ARG A 215 -16.98 -18.23 1.02
N HIS A 216 -18.18 -17.75 0.75
CA HIS A 216 -18.76 -16.57 1.39
C HIS A 216 -20.29 -16.62 1.35
N GLY A 217 -20.94 -15.73 2.12
CA GLY A 217 -22.38 -15.54 2.13
C GLY A 217 -23.01 -15.07 0.81
N ASN A 218 -24.25 -14.61 0.88
CA ASN A 218 -25.06 -14.31 -0.31
C ASN A 218 -24.67 -13.02 -1.07
N ILE A 219 -23.84 -12.15 -0.48
CA ILE A 219 -23.34 -10.95 -1.17
C ILE A 219 -22.31 -11.40 -2.21
N LEU A 220 -22.53 -11.02 -3.46
CA LEU A 220 -21.64 -11.33 -4.58
C LEU A 220 -20.48 -10.33 -4.64
N HIS A 221 -19.37 -10.72 -5.27
CA HIS A 221 -18.18 -9.87 -5.52
C HIS A 221 -17.85 -9.86 -7.03
N ARG A 222 -16.87 -9.05 -7.44
CA ARG A 222 -16.47 -8.89 -8.86
C ARG A 222 -15.39 -9.87 -9.33
N GLY A 223 -14.81 -10.65 -8.43
CA GLY A 223 -13.79 -11.67 -8.76
C GLY A 223 -14.26 -12.80 -9.68
N ASN A 224 -13.30 -13.44 -10.35
CA ASN A 224 -13.47 -14.60 -11.24
C ASN A 224 -14.30 -14.38 -12.53
N VAL A 225 -14.73 -13.15 -12.83
CA VAL A 225 -15.61 -12.87 -13.98
C VAL A 225 -15.07 -11.75 -14.85
N THR A 226 -15.43 -11.79 -16.13
CA THR A 226 -15.22 -10.72 -17.10
C THR A 226 -16.55 -10.10 -17.50
N ALA A 227 -16.49 -8.88 -18.01
CA ALA A 227 -17.61 -8.11 -18.52
C ALA A 227 -17.52 -7.96 -20.04
N THR A 228 -18.65 -7.79 -20.71
CA THR A 228 -18.72 -7.33 -22.10
C THR A 228 -19.40 -5.97 -22.15
N GLU A 229 -18.70 -4.96 -22.68
CA GLU A 229 -19.26 -3.62 -22.88
C GLU A 229 -20.15 -3.59 -24.13
N LYS A 230 -21.32 -2.96 -24.02
CA LYS A 230 -22.26 -2.74 -25.11
C LYS A 230 -22.09 -1.33 -25.69
N ASN A 231 -22.68 -1.09 -26.86
CA ASN A 231 -22.59 0.20 -27.55
C ASN A 231 -23.11 1.40 -26.73
N ASP A 232 -24.00 1.16 -25.76
CA ASP A 232 -24.55 2.17 -24.84
C ASP A 232 -23.71 2.34 -23.56
N GLN A 233 -22.52 1.76 -23.50
CA GLN A 233 -21.60 1.72 -22.34
C GLN A 233 -22.14 0.95 -21.12
N SER A 234 -23.28 0.26 -21.25
CA SER A 234 -23.66 -0.73 -20.24
C SER A 234 -22.80 -1.99 -20.36
N ILE A 235 -22.64 -2.72 -19.26
CA ILE A 235 -21.90 -3.98 -19.24
C ILE A 235 -22.83 -5.16 -18.99
N ASP A 236 -22.53 -6.28 -19.66
CA ASP A 236 -23.04 -7.59 -19.30
C ASP A 236 -22.00 -8.32 -18.45
N ILE A 237 -22.37 -8.71 -17.23
CA ILE A 237 -21.49 -9.38 -16.28
C ILE A 237 -22.31 -10.27 -15.34
N ASN A 238 -21.86 -11.53 -15.17
CA ASN A 238 -22.53 -12.50 -14.31
C ASN A 238 -21.72 -12.76 -13.03
N PHE A 239 -21.84 -11.89 -12.04
CA PHE A 239 -21.13 -12.03 -10.75
C PHE A 239 -21.38 -13.36 -10.05
N LYS A 240 -22.57 -13.95 -10.23
CA LYS A 240 -22.92 -15.24 -9.61
C LYS A 240 -22.04 -16.39 -10.12
N ALA A 241 -21.57 -16.32 -11.38
CA ALA A 241 -20.68 -17.33 -11.95
C ALA A 241 -19.28 -17.36 -11.29
N GLY A 242 -18.89 -16.25 -10.67
CA GLY A 242 -17.61 -16.08 -9.98
C GLY A 242 -17.64 -16.29 -8.47
N ALA A 243 -18.82 -16.48 -7.86
CA ALA A 243 -18.93 -16.66 -6.42
C ALA A 243 -18.62 -18.10 -5.97
N ASN A 244 -18.13 -18.25 -4.74
CA ASN A 244 -17.93 -19.54 -4.07
C ASN A 244 -17.10 -20.58 -4.88
N ILE A 245 -16.02 -20.12 -5.52
CA ILE A 245 -15.12 -20.97 -6.31
C ILE A 245 -14.10 -21.66 -5.41
N SER A 246 -13.92 -22.97 -5.55
CA SER A 246 -12.87 -23.72 -4.87
C SER A 246 -11.72 -24.17 -5.78
N ASN A 247 -11.90 -24.08 -7.10
CA ASN A 247 -10.93 -24.58 -8.09
C ASN A 247 -10.87 -23.63 -9.30
N LEU A 248 -9.64 -23.19 -9.63
CA LEU A 248 -9.38 -22.29 -10.75
C LEU A 248 -9.23 -23.00 -12.11
N GLY A 249 -9.10 -24.33 -12.13
CA GLY A 249 -8.88 -25.10 -13.36
C GLY A 249 -10.01 -25.03 -14.40
N LYS A 250 -11.17 -24.47 -14.03
CA LYS A 250 -12.26 -24.16 -14.99
C LYS A 250 -12.05 -22.86 -15.77
N PHE A 251 -11.13 -22.00 -15.34
CA PHE A 251 -10.88 -20.69 -15.95
C PHE A 251 -9.62 -20.70 -16.85
N PHE A 252 -8.57 -21.41 -16.44
CA PHE A 252 -7.30 -21.47 -17.18
C PHE A 252 -6.48 -22.72 -16.80
N ASP A 253 -5.40 -22.99 -17.53
CA ASP A 253 -4.46 -24.06 -17.18
C ASP A 253 -3.62 -23.69 -15.96
N THR A 254 -3.87 -24.37 -14.85
CA THR A 254 -3.16 -24.15 -13.59
C THR A 254 -1.84 -24.90 -13.48
N SER A 255 -1.51 -25.78 -14.44
CA SER A 255 -0.30 -26.61 -14.41
C SER A 255 1.03 -25.85 -14.28
N PRO A 256 1.19 -24.63 -14.84
CA PRO A 256 2.44 -23.87 -14.72
C PRO A 256 2.66 -23.24 -13.33
N TYR A 257 1.64 -23.19 -12.47
CA TYR A 257 1.66 -22.46 -11.20
C TYR A 257 1.93 -23.40 -10.00
N LYS A 258 2.76 -22.94 -9.05
CA LYS A 258 3.12 -23.76 -7.87
C LYS A 258 1.96 -23.93 -6.89
N ARG A 259 1.07 -22.94 -6.76
CA ARG A 259 -0.22 -23.07 -6.06
C ARG A 259 -1.37 -22.76 -7.02
N LYS A 260 -2.46 -23.50 -6.89
CA LYS A 260 -3.63 -23.44 -7.78
C LYS A 260 -4.81 -22.65 -7.19
N GLN A 261 -4.54 -21.82 -6.20
CA GLN A 261 -5.51 -21.08 -5.41
C GLN A 261 -5.14 -19.60 -5.35
N SER A 262 -6.13 -18.76 -5.09
CA SER A 262 -6.01 -17.32 -4.90
C SER A 262 -6.95 -16.95 -3.76
N ASP A 263 -6.46 -17.10 -2.53
CA ASP A 263 -7.30 -17.24 -1.35
C ASP A 263 -8.07 -15.95 -0.99
N ILE A 264 -9.35 -16.11 -0.65
CA ILE A 264 -10.25 -15.01 -0.28
C ILE A 264 -9.78 -14.27 0.98
N VAL A 265 -9.24 -14.99 1.97
CA VAL A 265 -8.74 -14.39 3.21
C VAL A 265 -7.41 -13.70 2.93
N ALA A 266 -6.53 -14.30 2.13
CA ALA A 266 -5.28 -13.66 1.68
C ALA A 266 -5.53 -12.35 0.93
N LEU A 267 -6.53 -12.29 0.05
CA LEU A 267 -6.93 -11.04 -0.62
C LEU A 267 -7.36 -9.97 0.38
N MET A 268 -8.22 -10.31 1.35
CA MET A 268 -8.66 -9.36 2.37
C MET A 268 -7.52 -8.84 3.25
N VAL A 269 -6.58 -9.72 3.62
CA VAL A 269 -5.38 -9.32 4.37
C VAL A 269 -4.50 -8.41 3.52
N LEU A 270 -4.28 -8.74 2.24
CA LEU A 270 -3.50 -7.90 1.32
C LEU A 270 -4.10 -6.49 1.20
N GLU A 271 -5.42 -6.40 1.00
CA GLU A 271 -6.14 -5.12 0.89
C GLU A 271 -5.98 -4.27 2.14
N HIS A 272 -6.20 -4.87 3.30
CA HIS A 272 -5.94 -4.23 4.59
C HIS A 272 -4.48 -3.75 4.72
N GLN A 273 -3.53 -4.65 4.44
CA GLN A 273 -2.10 -4.37 4.58
C GLN A 273 -1.65 -3.21 3.70
N THR A 274 -2.02 -3.22 2.42
CA THR A 274 -1.64 -2.18 1.46
C THR A 274 -2.21 -0.81 1.84
N SER A 275 -3.47 -0.76 2.27
CA SER A 275 -4.11 0.49 2.71
C SER A 275 -3.41 1.08 3.94
N VAL A 276 -3.20 0.28 5.00
CA VAL A 276 -2.53 0.76 6.22
C VAL A 276 -1.07 1.13 5.94
N GLN A 277 -0.36 0.37 5.10
CA GLN A 277 1.00 0.71 4.69
C GLN A 277 1.07 2.11 4.04
N ASN A 278 0.15 2.41 3.12
CA ASN A 278 0.12 3.70 2.43
C ASN A 278 -0.23 4.85 3.38
N ILE A 279 -1.15 4.64 4.33
CA ILE A 279 -1.51 5.63 5.36
C ILE A 279 -0.31 5.91 6.26
N LEU A 280 0.42 4.88 6.69
CA LEU A 280 1.65 5.03 7.50
C LEU A 280 2.72 5.80 6.72
N THR A 281 2.95 5.47 5.44
CA THR A 281 3.90 6.19 4.59
C THR A 281 3.50 7.66 4.44
N LYS A 282 2.22 7.94 4.14
CA LYS A 282 1.69 9.30 4.00
C LYS A 282 1.85 10.11 5.28
N ALA A 283 1.48 9.55 6.43
CA ALA A 283 1.61 10.21 7.71
C ALA A 283 3.09 10.52 8.02
N ASN A 284 3.99 9.57 7.78
CA ASN A 284 5.43 9.76 8.02
C ASN A 284 6.03 10.84 7.11
N HIS A 285 5.74 10.81 5.81
CA HIS A 285 6.17 11.82 4.84
C HIS A 285 5.64 13.21 5.20
N THR A 286 4.35 13.28 5.55
CA THR A 286 3.70 14.53 5.97
C THR A 286 4.35 15.10 7.23
N SER A 287 4.64 14.25 8.22
CA SER A 287 5.35 14.67 9.44
C SER A 287 6.77 15.14 9.14
N LEU A 288 7.53 14.43 8.30
CA LEU A 288 8.88 14.82 7.89
C LEU A 288 8.87 16.19 7.21
N ARG A 289 7.94 16.45 6.29
CA ARG A 289 7.81 17.75 5.61
C ARG A 289 7.40 18.86 6.57
N ALA A 290 6.46 18.60 7.47
CA ALA A 290 6.02 19.57 8.47
C ALA A 290 7.18 20.01 9.40
N MET A 291 7.97 19.04 9.87
CA MET A 291 9.15 19.33 10.70
C MET A 291 10.28 20.00 9.91
N HIS A 292 10.46 19.63 8.64
CA HIS A 292 11.41 20.29 7.75
C HIS A 292 11.04 21.77 7.56
N MET A 293 9.78 22.07 7.26
CA MET A 293 9.29 23.44 7.10
C MET A 293 9.41 24.25 8.39
N GLN A 294 9.05 23.69 9.55
CA GLN A 294 9.26 24.34 10.85
C GLN A 294 10.75 24.70 11.06
N THR A 295 11.63 23.73 10.83
CA THR A 295 13.08 23.91 11.02
C THR A 295 13.64 24.99 10.10
N SER A 296 13.22 25.00 8.83
CA SER A 296 13.65 26.02 7.86
C SER A 296 13.16 27.41 8.26
N LEU A 297 11.90 27.54 8.64
CA LEU A 297 11.33 28.82 9.07
C LEU A 297 12.01 29.37 10.34
N GLN A 298 12.24 28.52 11.35
CA GLN A 298 12.93 28.92 12.58
C GLN A 298 14.35 29.43 12.27
N LYS A 299 15.07 28.77 11.36
CA LYS A 299 16.40 29.22 10.92
C LYS A 299 16.34 30.56 10.18
N GLU A 300 15.39 30.73 9.27
CA GLU A 300 15.21 31.97 8.50
C GLU A 300 14.85 33.17 9.40
N LEU A 301 14.05 32.94 10.45
CA LEU A 301 13.65 33.95 11.43
C LEU A 301 14.68 34.19 12.55
N GLY A 302 15.78 33.41 12.59
CA GLY A 302 16.77 33.50 13.67
C GLY A 302 16.27 32.98 15.02
N GLU A 303 15.23 32.17 15.03
CA GLU A 303 14.66 31.53 16.22
C GLU A 303 15.45 30.28 16.63
N THR A 304 15.27 29.83 17.87
CA THR A 304 15.87 28.58 18.32
C THR A 304 15.18 27.39 17.64
N VAL A 305 15.95 26.53 16.99
CA VAL A 305 15.43 25.32 16.35
C VAL A 305 14.96 24.33 17.41
N THR A 306 13.69 23.95 17.35
CA THR A 306 13.08 22.99 18.29
C THR A 306 12.76 21.66 17.59
N THR A 307 13.02 20.55 18.28
CA THR A 307 12.66 19.20 17.80
C THR A 307 11.19 18.87 18.00
N GLU A 308 10.53 19.56 18.94
CA GLU A 308 9.10 19.40 19.18
C GLU A 308 8.28 20.14 18.13
N PRO A 309 7.16 19.55 17.67
CA PRO A 309 6.29 20.20 16.71
C PRO A 309 5.48 21.32 17.39
N THR A 310 5.43 22.47 16.73
CA THR A 310 4.70 23.67 17.19
C THR A 310 3.80 24.22 16.09
N GLY A 311 2.86 25.10 16.45
CA GLY A 311 2.01 25.81 15.49
C GLY A 311 1.38 24.90 14.43
N SER A 312 1.70 25.18 13.16
CA SER A 312 1.20 24.42 12.01
C SER A 312 1.72 22.98 11.97
N ALA A 313 2.98 22.73 12.34
CA ALA A 313 3.55 21.38 12.34
C ALA A 313 2.85 20.46 13.36
N ARG A 314 2.52 20.99 14.55
CA ARG A 314 1.72 20.29 15.57
C ARG A 314 0.37 19.84 15.02
N ARG A 315 -0.40 20.75 14.43
CA ARG A 315 -1.73 20.45 13.85
C ARG A 315 -1.67 19.40 12.74
N ILE A 316 -0.66 19.50 11.86
CA ILE A 316 -0.45 18.52 10.78
C ILE A 316 -0.16 17.13 11.35
N ILE A 317 0.67 17.05 12.38
CA ILE A 317 1.00 15.79 13.05
C ILE A 317 -0.21 15.23 13.82
N ASP A 318 -1.02 16.08 14.47
CA ASP A 318 -2.27 15.67 15.11
C ASP A 318 -3.22 15.00 14.11
N HIS A 319 -3.45 15.63 12.97
CA HIS A 319 -4.31 15.08 11.92
C HIS A 319 -3.75 13.78 11.35
N SER A 320 -2.46 13.75 11.02
CA SER A 320 -1.79 12.54 10.53
C SER A 320 -1.85 11.39 11.54
N ALA A 321 -1.82 11.70 12.84
CA ALA A 321 -1.94 10.70 13.88
C ALA A 321 -3.36 10.14 13.99
N GLU A 322 -4.39 10.97 13.81
CA GLU A 322 -5.78 10.50 13.78
C GLU A 322 -6.01 9.55 12.60
N ASP A 323 -5.56 9.92 11.38
CA ASP A 323 -5.64 9.07 10.19
C ASP A 323 -5.00 7.69 10.42
N VAL A 324 -3.82 7.66 11.05
CA VAL A 324 -3.13 6.41 11.40
C VAL A 324 -3.94 5.60 12.41
N VAL A 325 -4.49 6.24 13.45
CA VAL A 325 -5.24 5.53 14.49
C VAL A 325 -6.56 4.99 13.96
N GLU A 326 -7.26 5.73 13.10
CA GLU A 326 -8.47 5.25 12.42
C GLU A 326 -8.18 4.02 11.56
N ALA A 327 -7.11 4.06 10.77
CA ALA A 327 -6.67 2.92 9.96
C ALA A 327 -6.26 1.71 10.81
N LEU A 328 -5.50 1.95 11.89
CA LEU A 328 -5.10 0.88 12.80
C LEU A 328 -6.31 0.27 13.51
N LEU A 329 -7.33 1.04 13.88
CA LEU A 329 -8.47 0.55 14.65
C LEU A 329 -9.64 0.04 13.79
N PHE A 330 -9.46 -0.12 12.47
CA PHE A 330 -10.50 -0.61 11.56
C PHE A 330 -11.73 0.30 11.56
N LYS A 331 -11.52 1.62 11.59
CA LYS A 331 -12.62 2.57 11.46
C LYS A 331 -13.33 2.33 10.12
N ASP A 332 -14.66 2.19 10.20
CA ASP A 332 -15.55 1.95 9.06
C ASP A 332 -15.21 0.68 8.24
N GLU A 333 -14.68 -0.35 8.90
CA GLU A 333 -14.52 -1.68 8.29
C GLU A 333 -15.84 -2.15 7.68
N ALA A 334 -15.80 -2.50 6.39
CA ALA A 334 -16.95 -3.01 5.69
C ALA A 334 -17.39 -4.35 6.29
N ALA A 335 -18.69 -4.48 6.55
CA ALA A 335 -19.24 -5.73 7.06
C ALA A 335 -18.98 -6.88 6.07
N LEU A 336 -18.60 -8.04 6.61
CA LEU A 336 -18.54 -9.28 5.83
C LEU A 336 -19.96 -9.78 5.48
N PRO A 337 -20.11 -10.58 4.41
CA PRO A 337 -21.38 -11.22 4.09
C PRO A 337 -21.91 -12.06 5.26
N GLU A 338 -23.23 -12.17 5.37
CA GLU A 338 -23.86 -13.07 6.35
C GLU A 338 -23.33 -14.50 6.19
N GLY A 339 -22.94 -15.14 7.31
CA GLY A 339 -22.27 -16.44 7.31
C GLY A 339 -20.74 -16.38 7.17
N GLY A 340 -20.17 -15.19 6.95
CA GLY A 340 -18.73 -14.96 6.93
C GLY A 340 -18.06 -15.37 5.63
N ILE A 341 -16.73 -15.54 5.73
CA ILE A 341 -15.87 -16.04 4.66
C ILE A 341 -15.07 -17.25 5.14
N GLU A 342 -14.79 -18.16 4.22
CA GLU A 342 -13.98 -19.34 4.45
C GLU A 342 -12.90 -19.40 3.37
N GLY A 343 -11.63 -19.31 3.80
CA GLY A 343 -10.47 -19.41 2.93
C GLY A 343 -9.61 -20.63 3.22
N ASP A 344 -8.46 -20.72 2.55
CA ASP A 344 -7.45 -21.75 2.70
C ASP A 344 -6.86 -21.74 4.13
N PRO A 345 -7.03 -22.83 4.92
CA PRO A 345 -6.45 -22.93 6.26
C PRO A 345 -4.91 -22.83 6.26
N ALA A 346 -4.25 -23.16 5.16
CA ALA A 346 -2.79 -23.06 5.06
C ALA A 346 -2.33 -21.59 5.13
N PHE A 347 -3.03 -20.68 4.46
CA PHE A 347 -2.74 -19.24 4.57
C PHE A 347 -2.95 -18.74 5.99
N GLN A 348 -4.08 -19.08 6.61
CA GLN A 348 -4.38 -18.65 7.98
C GLN A 348 -3.28 -19.11 8.95
N THR A 349 -2.84 -20.37 8.83
CA THR A 349 -1.74 -20.94 9.64
C THR A 349 -0.41 -20.24 9.38
N ALA A 350 -0.07 -19.99 8.11
CA ALA A 350 1.18 -19.32 7.73
C ALA A 350 1.21 -17.87 8.23
N PHE A 351 0.09 -17.16 8.12
CA PHE A 351 -0.05 -15.77 8.55
C PHE A 351 0.12 -15.60 10.06
N THR A 352 -0.44 -16.52 10.86
CA THR A 352 -0.35 -16.45 12.34
C THR A 352 0.93 -17.04 12.91
N LYS A 353 1.78 -17.69 12.10
CA LYS A 353 2.97 -18.43 12.57
C LYS A 353 3.93 -17.60 13.42
N ASN A 354 4.16 -16.35 13.03
CA ASN A 354 5.08 -15.42 13.72
C ASN A 354 4.32 -14.30 14.44
N ALA A 355 3.06 -14.54 14.80
CA ALA A 355 2.22 -13.54 15.44
C ALA A 355 2.73 -13.22 16.86
N PRO A 356 3.00 -11.94 17.21
CA PRO A 356 3.27 -11.55 18.58
C PRO A 356 2.06 -11.88 19.47
N GLN A 357 2.30 -12.58 20.58
CA GLN A 357 1.25 -13.04 21.49
C GLN A 357 1.41 -12.43 22.87
N SER A 358 0.30 -12.00 23.46
CA SER A 358 0.25 -11.72 24.90
C SER A 358 0.42 -13.00 25.72
N SER A 359 0.65 -12.83 27.01
CA SER A 359 0.75 -13.88 28.03
C SER A 359 -0.47 -14.82 28.08
N ASP A 360 -1.64 -14.36 27.62
CA ASP A 360 -2.87 -15.14 27.49
C ASP A 360 -3.12 -15.70 26.07
N GLY A 361 -2.10 -15.67 25.21
CA GLY A 361 -2.09 -16.31 23.89
C GLY A 361 -2.82 -15.55 22.77
N ARG A 362 -3.23 -14.29 23.01
CA ARG A 362 -3.97 -13.49 22.02
C ARG A 362 -3.02 -12.71 21.11
N SER A 363 -3.40 -12.53 19.85
CA SER A 363 -2.65 -11.72 18.89
C SER A 363 -3.52 -10.82 18.04
N LEU A 364 -2.96 -9.69 17.56
CA LEU A 364 -3.58 -8.85 16.53
C LEU A 364 -3.71 -9.54 15.17
N LYS A 365 -3.02 -10.68 14.96
CA LYS A 365 -3.19 -11.53 13.77
C LYS A 365 -4.29 -12.59 13.92
N ASP A 366 -4.96 -12.68 15.08
CA ASP A 366 -6.03 -13.65 15.29
C ASP A 366 -7.23 -13.33 14.38
N PHE A 367 -7.61 -14.28 13.53
CA PHE A 367 -8.76 -14.14 12.64
C PHE A 367 -10.11 -14.30 13.34
N GLN A 368 -11.15 -13.73 12.72
CA GLN A 368 -12.54 -13.96 13.12
C GLN A 368 -13.41 -14.46 11.97
N LEU A 369 -13.31 -13.83 10.79
CA LEU A 369 -13.89 -14.23 9.50
C LEU A 369 -15.42 -14.35 9.42
N LEU A 370 -16.15 -14.13 10.52
CA LEU A 370 -17.62 -14.18 10.50
C LEU A 370 -18.22 -12.83 10.11
N HIS A 371 -17.84 -11.76 10.80
CA HIS A 371 -18.38 -10.42 10.55
C HIS A 371 -17.31 -9.34 10.38
N ARG A 372 -16.04 -9.70 10.57
CA ARG A 372 -14.85 -8.87 10.39
C ARG A 372 -13.62 -9.72 10.13
N LEU A 373 -12.54 -9.11 9.65
CA LEU A 373 -11.31 -9.83 9.30
C LEU A 373 -10.62 -10.38 10.56
N PHE A 374 -10.25 -9.50 11.49
CA PHE A 374 -9.53 -9.87 12.72
C PHE A 374 -10.43 -9.86 13.95
N LYS A 375 -10.08 -10.69 14.93
CA LYS A 375 -10.79 -10.84 16.20
C LYS A 375 -10.71 -9.59 17.06
N TYR A 376 -9.53 -8.99 17.13
CA TYR A 376 -9.26 -7.73 17.83
C TYR A 376 -8.97 -6.65 16.79
N ARG A 377 -9.86 -5.65 16.69
CA ARG A 377 -9.76 -4.58 15.68
C ARG A 377 -8.67 -3.56 16.02
N CYS A 378 -7.44 -4.02 15.96
CA CYS A 378 -6.22 -3.23 15.93
C CYS A 378 -5.25 -3.92 14.96
N SER A 379 -4.83 -3.21 13.92
CA SER A 379 -4.05 -3.76 12.82
C SER A 379 -2.68 -4.24 13.30
N TYR A 380 -2.30 -5.43 12.85
CA TYR A 380 -0.94 -5.95 13.05
C TYR A 380 0.12 -5.08 12.36
N MET A 381 -0.26 -4.15 11.47
CA MET A 381 0.67 -3.19 10.85
C MET A 381 1.24 -2.19 11.86
N VAL A 382 0.75 -2.16 13.10
CA VAL A 382 1.45 -1.51 14.23
C VAL A 382 2.85 -2.11 14.49
N TYR A 383 3.10 -3.35 14.05
CA TYR A 383 4.43 -3.99 14.10
C TYR A 383 5.26 -3.77 12.82
N SER A 384 4.72 -3.11 11.80
CA SER A 384 5.41 -2.90 10.51
C SER A 384 6.71 -2.10 10.67
N LEU A 385 7.63 -2.28 9.71
CA LEU A 385 8.87 -1.52 9.68
C LEU A 385 8.61 -0.01 9.64
N THR A 386 7.60 0.44 8.89
CA THR A 386 7.20 1.85 8.81
C THR A 386 6.70 2.38 10.16
N PHE A 387 5.83 1.65 10.87
CA PHE A 387 5.34 2.09 12.19
C PHE A 387 6.49 2.23 13.19
N GLN A 388 7.43 1.28 13.18
CA GLN A 388 8.59 1.30 14.07
C GLN A 388 9.46 2.55 13.87
N HIS A 389 9.54 3.06 12.64
CA HIS A 389 10.40 4.18 12.23
C HIS A 389 9.64 5.48 11.91
N LEU A 390 8.37 5.60 12.32
CA LEU A 390 7.69 6.89 12.32
C LEU A 390 8.55 7.93 13.03
N THR A 391 8.50 9.18 12.56
CA THR A 391 9.17 10.29 13.27
C THR A 391 8.75 10.31 14.73
N ALA A 392 9.69 10.65 15.63
CA ALA A 392 9.40 10.64 17.07
C ALA A 392 8.15 11.43 17.46
N PRO A 393 7.92 12.67 16.94
CA PRO A 393 6.70 13.42 17.23
C PRO A 393 5.41 12.73 16.78
N LEU A 394 5.42 12.13 15.58
CA LEU A 394 4.26 11.40 15.06
C LEU A 394 4.00 10.13 15.87
N LYS A 395 5.04 9.32 16.10
CA LYS A 395 4.93 8.08 16.86
C LYS A 395 4.38 8.31 18.26
N GLN A 396 4.89 9.32 18.96
CA GLN A 396 4.41 9.65 20.30
C GLN A 396 2.94 10.09 20.28
N THR A 397 2.55 10.91 19.30
CA THR A 397 1.16 11.36 19.15
C THR A 397 0.22 10.19 18.87
N VAL A 398 0.59 9.30 17.94
CA VAL A 398 -0.18 8.10 17.60
C VAL A 398 -0.34 7.19 18.81
N LEU A 399 0.75 6.90 19.54
CA LEU A 399 0.69 6.05 20.73
C LEU A 399 -0.20 6.67 21.82
N ASN A 400 -0.05 7.97 22.11
CA ASN A 400 -0.87 8.64 23.11
C ASN A 400 -2.36 8.63 22.73
N ARG A 401 -2.67 8.89 21.46
CA ARG A 401 -4.04 8.88 20.95
C ARG A 401 -4.65 7.48 21.00
N LEU A 402 -3.92 6.48 20.50
CA LEU A 402 -4.29 5.07 20.54
C LEU A 402 -4.58 4.63 21.99
N TRP A 403 -3.69 4.94 22.93
CA TRP A 403 -3.89 4.59 24.33
C TRP A 403 -5.12 5.27 24.96
N THR A 404 -5.34 6.55 24.64
CA THR A 404 -6.50 7.32 25.14
C THR A 404 -7.82 6.66 24.72
N ILE A 405 -7.92 6.24 23.46
CA ILE A 405 -9.08 5.52 22.94
C ILE A 405 -9.24 4.18 23.66
N LEU A 406 -8.16 3.40 23.71
CA LEU A 406 -8.22 2.06 24.27
C LEU A 406 -8.43 2.03 25.79
N ASP A 407 -8.04 3.09 26.51
CA ASP A 407 -8.32 3.27 27.93
C ASP A 407 -9.75 3.77 28.19
N GLY A 408 -10.54 4.05 27.14
CA GLY A 408 -11.92 4.51 27.24
C GLY A 408 -12.06 5.98 27.65
N LYS A 409 -10.99 6.78 27.48
CA LYS A 409 -10.99 8.23 27.78
C LYS A 409 -11.40 9.08 26.58
N ASP A 410 -11.52 8.48 25.40
CA ASP A 410 -12.08 9.16 24.23
C ASP A 410 -13.60 9.34 24.39
N THR A 411 -14.06 10.59 24.29
CA THR A 411 -15.47 10.96 24.46
C THR A 411 -16.12 11.43 23.17
N THR A 412 -15.42 11.35 22.02
CA THR A 412 -15.94 11.86 20.73
C THR A 412 -16.99 10.93 20.14
N GLY A 413 -17.01 9.66 20.56
CA GLY A 413 -17.87 8.62 20.00
C GLY A 413 -17.33 8.02 18.69
N HIS A 414 -16.22 8.54 18.14
CA HIS A 414 -15.64 8.08 16.87
C HIS A 414 -15.25 6.59 16.91
N PHE A 415 -14.90 6.08 18.09
CA PHE A 415 -14.46 4.69 18.31
C PHE A 415 -15.47 3.85 19.12
N ALA A 416 -16.74 4.27 19.18
CA ALA A 416 -17.78 3.61 19.97
C ALA A 416 -18.08 2.17 19.54
N TYR A 417 -17.72 1.79 18.30
CA TYR A 417 -17.85 0.42 17.79
C TYR A 417 -16.94 -0.60 18.49
N LEU A 418 -15.87 -0.16 19.17
CA LEU A 418 -15.01 -1.00 19.99
C LEU A 418 -15.60 -1.13 21.40
N SER A 419 -16.00 -2.33 21.80
CA SER A 419 -16.49 -2.58 23.17
C SER A 419 -15.39 -2.39 24.22
N GLU A 420 -15.75 -2.10 25.47
CA GLU A 420 -14.78 -1.99 26.58
C GLU A 420 -13.90 -3.24 26.71
N LYS A 421 -14.50 -4.43 26.58
CA LYS A 421 -13.79 -5.70 26.63
C LYS A 421 -12.78 -5.85 25.49
N GLU A 422 -13.17 -5.50 24.27
CA GLU A 422 -12.28 -5.54 23.10
C GLU A 422 -11.12 -4.55 23.26
N ARG A 423 -11.39 -3.32 23.69
CA ARG A 423 -10.34 -2.34 24.00
C ARG A 423 -9.39 -2.85 25.08
N GLY A 424 -9.91 -3.52 26.12
CA GLY A 424 -9.11 -4.18 27.14
C GLY A 424 -8.15 -5.25 26.58
N HIS A 425 -8.65 -6.12 25.69
CA HIS A 425 -7.82 -7.13 25.03
C HIS A 425 -6.73 -6.50 24.15
N ILE A 426 -7.08 -5.49 23.33
CA ILE A 426 -6.12 -4.78 22.49
C ILE A 426 -5.03 -4.12 23.34
N ARG A 427 -5.39 -3.42 24.44
CA ARG A 427 -4.38 -2.81 25.33
C ARG A 427 -3.40 -3.82 25.88
N ARG A 428 -3.89 -4.97 26.34
CA ARG A 428 -3.03 -6.03 26.88
C ARG A 428 -2.06 -6.52 25.82
N ILE A 429 -2.57 -6.86 24.63
CA ILE A 429 -1.74 -7.31 23.51
C ILE A 429 -0.65 -6.26 23.21
N LEU A 430 -1.03 -5.00 23.02
CA LEU A 430 -0.06 -3.94 22.69
C LEU A 430 0.95 -3.70 23.83
N ALA A 431 0.51 -3.61 25.08
CA ALA A 431 1.41 -3.34 26.21
C ALA A 431 2.46 -4.45 26.40
N GLU A 432 2.11 -5.70 26.12
CA GLU A 432 2.99 -6.86 26.28
C GLU A 432 3.88 -7.12 25.05
N THR A 433 3.41 -6.78 23.84
CA THR A 433 4.05 -7.24 22.60
C THR A 433 4.60 -6.13 21.70
N LEU A 434 4.10 -4.89 21.78
CA LEU A 434 4.55 -3.81 20.90
C LEU A 434 5.91 -3.26 21.36
N PRO A 435 6.97 -3.32 20.53
CA PRO A 435 8.29 -2.81 20.92
C PRO A 435 8.28 -1.29 21.15
N GLY A 436 8.92 -0.84 22.22
CA GLY A 436 9.11 0.59 22.50
C GLY A 436 7.86 1.33 22.99
N VAL A 437 6.84 0.62 23.50
CA VAL A 437 5.71 1.27 24.18
C VAL A 437 6.13 1.91 25.50
N PRO A 438 5.46 2.99 25.96
CA PRO A 438 5.72 3.59 27.26
C PRO A 438 5.56 2.60 28.42
N ASP A 439 6.45 2.66 29.42
CA ASP A 439 6.35 1.80 30.63
C ASP A 439 5.04 1.98 31.39
N SER A 440 4.38 3.13 31.24
CA SER A 440 3.06 3.38 31.80
C SER A 440 1.99 2.42 31.27
N TRP A 441 2.11 1.94 30.02
CA TRP A 441 1.17 0.97 29.45
C TRP A 441 1.25 -0.37 30.18
N LYS A 442 2.48 -0.86 30.39
CA LYS A 442 2.75 -2.11 31.13
C LYS A 442 2.24 -2.03 32.56
N LYS A 443 2.53 -0.93 33.26
CA LYS A 443 2.04 -0.70 34.63
C LYS A 443 0.51 -0.64 34.71
N ALA A 444 -0.12 0.03 33.75
CA ALA A 444 -1.58 0.16 33.71
C ALA A 444 -2.30 -1.17 33.43
N VAL A 445 -1.69 -2.08 32.65
CA VAL A 445 -2.22 -3.43 32.43
C VAL A 445 -1.96 -4.34 33.63
N ALA A 446 -0.81 -4.22 34.30
CA ALA A 446 -0.51 -5.02 35.49
C ALA A 446 -1.38 -4.65 36.71
N ALA A 447 -1.90 -3.42 36.76
CA ALA A 447 -2.75 -2.93 37.85
C ALA A 447 -4.25 -3.29 37.69
N LYS A 448 -4.64 -3.91 36.58
CA LYS A 448 -6.03 -4.31 36.25
C LYS A 448 -6.11 -5.81 36.06
#